data_AF-A0A1P8YLI5-F1
#
_entry.id   AF-A0A1P8YLI5-F1
#
_cell.length_a   1.000
_cell.length_b   1.000
_cell.length_c   1.000
_cell.angle_alpha   90.00
_cell.angle_beta   90.00
_cell.angle_gamma   90.00
#
_symmetry.space_group_name_H-M   'P 1'
#
loop_
_entity.id
_entity.type
_entity.pdbx_description
1 polymer ?
#
loop_
_entity_poly.entity_id
_entity_poly.type
_entity_poly.pdbx_seq_one_letter_code
_entity_poly.pdbx_strand_id
1 'polypeptide(L)'
;MATVWTVPIDITPRWLASPEVQTFLASNDLADASPDPRVRLAQFAEVTASLGHHVGRTFTSVQSASAALFDRTDGGGHGVPVALRLAALRLIVTTVHQTRPAPKPLPARVAEQLGVYVYALLDPRNRSVFYAGSGRGNRVFGHVWAALEETESLRLLEDKETDHPEVTAATIRRIRDIYDSGHEVEHYIVQHQVSAADDDRTAEGIAGALVGVLGLIEAETDTPGLTNLAGDALELRAAPVDDLVLQYEAEPVPNLPTPCFLVEVKGAAKRGATPDEIYAMARQSWAAGNAVRETAKIPVIVFADNIVRAVYRAESWAMASRTTDTTLWRFTGTADPELEAQFVKKRVTPDRVGLKKWPTNGSVSHLTHARPGR
;
A
#
# COMPACT_ATOMS: atom_id res chain seq x y z
N MET A 1 14.93 -0.05 -25.71
CA MET A 1 13.63 -0.74 -25.82
C MET A 1 13.91 -2.21 -25.67
N ALA A 2 13.36 -2.86 -24.64
CA ALA A 2 13.41 -4.30 -24.53
C ALA A 2 12.06 -4.85 -25.00
N THR A 3 12.08 -5.82 -25.91
CA THR A 3 10.87 -6.58 -26.27
C THR A 3 10.71 -7.68 -25.23
N VAL A 4 9.58 -7.70 -24.54
CA VAL A 4 9.22 -8.76 -23.61
C VAL A 4 7.87 -9.35 -24.00
N TRP A 5 7.57 -10.52 -23.46
CA TRP A 5 6.30 -11.21 -23.69
C TRP A 5 5.58 -11.30 -22.34
N THR A 6 4.73 -10.32 -22.05
CA THR A 6 3.94 -10.26 -20.81
C THR A 6 2.52 -10.72 -21.08
N VAL A 7 2.06 -11.74 -20.37
CA VAL A 7 0.66 -12.16 -20.43
C VAL A 7 -0.17 -11.13 -19.65
N PRO A 8 -1.01 -10.32 -20.31
CA PRO A 8 -1.75 -9.26 -19.63
C PRO A 8 -2.91 -9.82 -18.78
N ILE A 9 -3.36 -9.04 -17.79
CA ILE A 9 -4.45 -9.44 -16.88
C ILE A 9 -5.76 -9.67 -17.64
N ASP A 10 -5.99 -8.89 -18.70
CA ASP A 10 -7.12 -9.00 -19.61
C ASP A 10 -6.81 -9.91 -20.82
N ILE A 11 -5.87 -10.86 -20.70
CA ILE A 11 -5.53 -11.76 -21.82
C ILE A 11 -6.73 -12.58 -22.30
N THR A 12 -7.58 -13.07 -21.41
CA THR A 12 -8.73 -13.91 -21.78
C THR A 12 -9.71 -13.17 -22.70
N PRO A 13 -10.20 -11.96 -22.37
CA PRO A 13 -11.04 -11.21 -23.30
C PRO A 13 -10.29 -10.78 -24.58
N ARG A 14 -9.00 -10.43 -24.51
CA ARG A 14 -8.20 -10.11 -25.72
C ARG A 14 -8.06 -11.31 -26.66
N TRP A 15 -7.88 -12.49 -26.08
CA TRP A 15 -7.74 -13.76 -26.79
C TRP A 15 -9.03 -14.12 -27.53
N LEU A 16 -10.19 -14.02 -26.86
CA LEU A 16 -11.50 -14.24 -27.47
C LEU A 16 -11.85 -13.21 -28.56
N ALA A 17 -11.35 -11.97 -28.40
CA ALA A 17 -11.57 -10.89 -29.36
C ALA A 17 -10.61 -10.92 -30.57
N SER A 18 -9.57 -11.77 -30.56
CA SER A 18 -8.59 -11.83 -31.65
C SER A 18 -9.25 -12.31 -32.96
N PRO A 19 -9.14 -11.53 -34.06
CA PRO A 19 -9.65 -11.94 -35.37
C PRO A 19 -9.03 -13.26 -35.86
N GLU A 20 -7.75 -13.50 -35.57
CA GLU A 20 -7.07 -14.75 -35.93
C GLU A 20 -7.66 -15.96 -35.20
N VAL A 21 -7.98 -15.80 -33.91
CA VAL A 21 -8.61 -16.85 -33.09
C VAL A 21 -10.04 -17.12 -33.54
N GLN A 22 -10.81 -16.06 -33.82
CA GLN A 22 -12.17 -16.20 -34.34
C GLN A 22 -12.17 -16.90 -35.69
N THR A 23 -11.22 -16.55 -36.57
CA THR A 23 -11.04 -17.20 -37.88
C THR A 23 -10.64 -18.67 -37.72
N PHE A 24 -9.77 -19.00 -36.76
CA PHE A 24 -9.37 -20.37 -36.44
C PHE A 24 -10.53 -21.23 -35.95
N LEU A 25 -11.43 -20.68 -35.13
CA LEU A 25 -12.61 -21.40 -34.67
C LEU A 25 -13.64 -21.56 -35.80
N ALA A 26 -13.83 -20.53 -36.62
CA ALA A 26 -14.85 -20.48 -37.66
C ALA A 26 -14.49 -21.21 -38.97
N SER A 27 -13.20 -21.33 -39.31
CA SER A 27 -12.72 -21.89 -40.57
C SER A 27 -11.57 -22.88 -40.38
N ASN A 28 -11.35 -23.75 -41.36
CA ASN A 28 -10.19 -24.62 -41.46
C ASN A 28 -9.17 -24.10 -42.51
N ASP A 29 -9.28 -22.84 -42.93
CA ASP A 29 -8.46 -22.25 -43.99
C ASP A 29 -7.05 -21.86 -43.51
N LEU A 30 -6.80 -21.90 -42.21
CA LEU A 30 -5.49 -21.66 -41.63
C LEU A 30 -4.59 -22.89 -41.76
N ALA A 31 -3.31 -22.66 -42.07
CA ALA A 31 -2.31 -23.70 -42.11
C ALA A 31 -2.27 -24.48 -40.78
N ASP A 32 -2.31 -25.82 -40.88
CA ASP A 32 -2.31 -26.78 -39.77
C ASP A 32 -3.56 -26.76 -38.85
N ALA A 33 -4.65 -26.11 -39.26
CA ALA A 33 -5.93 -26.21 -38.57
C ALA A 33 -6.61 -27.55 -38.87
N SER A 34 -7.01 -28.29 -37.81
CA SER A 34 -7.74 -29.54 -38.00
C SER A 34 -9.07 -29.29 -38.73
N PRO A 35 -9.49 -30.15 -39.68
CA PRO A 35 -10.81 -30.07 -40.28
C PRO A 35 -11.93 -30.34 -39.26
N ASP A 36 -11.65 -31.08 -38.18
CA ASP A 36 -12.61 -31.38 -37.12
C ASP A 36 -12.77 -30.17 -36.17
N PRO A 37 -13.96 -29.55 -36.08
CA PRO A 37 -14.20 -28.43 -35.17
C PRO A 37 -14.03 -28.79 -33.69
N ARG A 38 -14.22 -30.07 -33.29
CA ARG A 38 -14.00 -30.50 -31.90
C ARG A 38 -12.54 -30.46 -31.51
N VAL A 39 -11.65 -30.85 -32.43
CA VAL A 39 -10.20 -30.77 -32.23
C VAL A 39 -9.76 -29.31 -32.12
N ARG A 40 -10.25 -28.43 -33.00
CA ARG A 40 -9.95 -26.99 -32.92
C ARG A 40 -10.42 -26.37 -31.61
N LEU A 41 -11.60 -26.76 -31.11
CA LEU A 41 -12.11 -26.29 -29.83
C LEU A 41 -11.25 -26.76 -28.65
N ALA A 42 -10.80 -28.02 -28.66
CA ALA A 42 -9.90 -28.56 -27.63
C ALA A 42 -8.55 -27.83 -27.61
N GLN A 43 -7.93 -27.63 -28.77
CA GLN A 43 -6.70 -26.87 -28.93
C GLN A 43 -6.84 -25.42 -28.42
N PHE A 44 -7.96 -24.77 -28.74
CA PHE A 44 -8.29 -23.44 -28.24
C PHE A 44 -8.44 -23.42 -26.71
N ALA A 45 -9.17 -24.38 -26.13
CA ALA A 45 -9.41 -24.44 -24.69
C ALA A 45 -8.11 -24.61 -23.89
N GLU A 46 -7.19 -25.45 -24.36
CA GLU A 46 -5.89 -25.63 -23.71
C GLU A 46 -5.02 -24.38 -23.75
N VAL A 47 -4.93 -23.71 -24.91
CA VAL A 47 -4.18 -22.45 -25.01
C VAL A 47 -4.80 -21.38 -24.12
N THR A 48 -6.13 -21.31 -24.06
CA THR A 48 -6.85 -20.39 -23.17
C THR A 48 -6.53 -20.66 -21.70
N ALA A 49 -6.56 -21.92 -21.28
CA ALA A 49 -6.20 -22.32 -19.92
C ALA A 49 -4.73 -22.01 -19.59
N SER A 50 -3.82 -22.28 -20.53
CA SER A 50 -2.40 -21.97 -20.39
C SER A 50 -2.13 -20.47 -20.27
N LEU A 51 -2.78 -19.63 -21.10
CA LEU A 51 -2.72 -18.17 -20.97
C LEU A 51 -3.26 -17.71 -19.62
N GLY A 52 -4.39 -18.25 -19.18
CA GLY A 52 -4.99 -17.96 -17.87
C GLY A 52 -4.05 -18.29 -16.70
N HIS A 53 -3.36 -19.43 -16.76
CA HIS A 53 -2.39 -19.83 -15.73
C HIS A 53 -1.16 -18.92 -15.67
N HIS A 54 -0.84 -18.26 -16.78
CA HIS A 54 0.34 -17.42 -16.91
C HIS A 54 0.04 -15.91 -16.83
N VAL A 55 -1.19 -15.51 -16.51
CA VAL A 55 -1.57 -14.11 -16.33
C VAL A 55 -0.58 -13.36 -15.42
N GLY A 56 -0.11 -12.20 -15.88
CA GLY A 56 0.86 -11.35 -15.19
C GLY A 56 2.31 -11.80 -15.32
N ARG A 57 2.59 -13.00 -15.85
CA ARG A 57 3.96 -13.49 -16.07
C ARG A 57 4.58 -12.78 -17.26
N THR A 58 5.86 -12.45 -17.14
CA THR A 58 6.66 -11.85 -18.22
C THR A 58 7.80 -12.77 -18.60
N PHE A 59 8.05 -12.88 -19.90
CA PHE A 59 9.15 -13.64 -20.46
C PHE A 59 10.07 -12.69 -21.22
N THR A 60 11.37 -12.91 -21.06
CA THR A 60 12.43 -12.08 -21.67
C THR A 60 12.84 -12.55 -23.07
N SER A 61 12.24 -13.64 -23.57
CA SER A 61 12.45 -14.15 -24.92
C SER A 61 11.19 -14.82 -25.47
N VAL A 62 11.04 -14.85 -26.80
CA VAL A 62 9.96 -15.58 -27.45
C VAL A 62 10.06 -17.08 -27.20
N GLN A 63 11.29 -17.62 -27.10
CA GLN A 63 11.51 -19.04 -26.82
C GLN A 63 11.01 -19.43 -25.43
N SER A 64 11.32 -18.65 -24.39
CA SER A 64 10.86 -18.93 -23.03
C SER A 64 9.35 -18.75 -22.88
N ALA A 65 8.76 -17.75 -23.55
CA ALA A 65 7.32 -17.59 -23.62
C ALA A 65 6.65 -18.79 -24.31
N SER A 66 7.17 -19.19 -25.48
CA SER A 66 6.65 -20.34 -26.24
C SER A 66 6.73 -21.63 -25.45
N ALA A 67 7.87 -21.89 -24.79
CA ALA A 67 8.07 -23.11 -24.00
C ALA A 67 7.09 -23.18 -22.83
N ALA A 68 6.95 -22.08 -22.08
CA ALA A 68 6.05 -22.01 -20.94
C ALA A 68 4.58 -22.15 -21.33
N LEU A 69 4.18 -21.57 -22.46
CA LEU A 69 2.79 -21.56 -22.90
C LEU A 69 2.37 -22.86 -23.61
N PHE A 70 3.28 -23.51 -24.36
CA PHE A 70 2.89 -24.55 -25.31
C PHE A 70 3.57 -25.91 -25.15
N ASP A 71 4.71 -26.05 -24.45
CA ASP A 71 5.42 -27.35 -24.40
C ASP A 71 4.69 -28.39 -23.56
N ARG A 72 3.82 -27.95 -22.64
CA ARG A 72 2.99 -28.82 -21.80
C ARG A 72 1.56 -28.99 -22.32
N THR A 73 1.21 -28.32 -23.41
CA THR A 73 -0.11 -28.44 -24.05
C THR A 73 0.01 -29.37 -25.24
N ASP A 74 -0.71 -30.48 -25.22
CA ASP A 74 -0.71 -31.43 -26.32
C ASP A 74 -1.88 -31.19 -27.29
N GLY A 75 -2.69 -30.14 -27.08
CA GLY A 75 -3.82 -29.79 -27.93
C GLY A 75 -4.88 -30.88 -27.99
N GLY A 76 -5.14 -31.57 -26.88
CA GLY A 76 -5.98 -32.76 -26.84
C GLY A 76 -5.35 -33.94 -27.57
N GLY A 77 -4.02 -34.05 -27.55
CA GLY A 77 -3.24 -35.06 -28.29
C GLY A 77 -2.94 -34.75 -29.76
N HIS A 78 -3.31 -33.56 -30.25
CA HIS A 78 -3.15 -33.14 -31.66
C HIS A 78 -2.10 -32.03 -31.89
N GLY A 79 -1.38 -31.63 -30.84
CA GLY A 79 -0.50 -30.48 -30.81
C GLY A 79 -1.25 -29.15 -30.87
N VAL A 80 -0.54 -28.06 -30.61
CA VAL A 80 -1.06 -26.69 -30.77
C VAL A 80 -0.65 -26.14 -32.15
N PRO A 81 -1.60 -25.75 -33.02
CA PRO A 81 -1.30 -25.24 -34.35
C PRO A 81 -0.44 -23.97 -34.33
N VAL A 82 0.43 -23.82 -35.33
CA VAL A 82 1.34 -22.67 -35.44
C VAL A 82 0.58 -21.33 -35.45
N ALA A 83 -0.55 -21.27 -36.16
CA ALA A 83 -1.40 -20.09 -36.22
C ALA A 83 -1.87 -19.65 -34.81
N LEU A 84 -2.27 -20.62 -33.98
CA LEU A 84 -2.77 -20.37 -32.63
C LEU A 84 -1.63 -19.93 -31.69
N ARG A 85 -0.44 -20.53 -31.82
CA ARG A 85 0.77 -20.13 -31.08
C ARG A 85 1.16 -18.68 -31.41
N LEU A 86 1.18 -18.33 -32.71
CA LEU A 86 1.54 -16.99 -33.16
C LEU A 86 0.52 -15.95 -32.71
N ALA A 87 -0.78 -16.26 -32.77
CA ALA A 87 -1.83 -15.37 -32.27
C ALA A 87 -1.63 -15.06 -30.77
N ALA A 88 -1.38 -16.10 -29.96
CA ALA A 88 -1.13 -15.93 -28.53
C ALA A 88 0.17 -15.13 -28.26
N LEU A 89 1.27 -15.45 -28.93
CA LEU A 89 2.55 -14.75 -28.77
C LEU A 89 2.48 -13.26 -29.18
N ARG A 90 1.67 -12.93 -30.19
CA ARG A 90 1.44 -11.53 -30.62
C ARG A 90 0.66 -10.72 -29.59
N LEU A 91 -0.29 -11.33 -28.88
CA LEU A 91 -1.09 -10.63 -27.86
C LEU A 91 -0.29 -10.30 -26.60
N ILE A 92 0.80 -11.04 -26.36
CA ILE A 92 1.63 -10.86 -25.17
C ILE A 92 2.93 -10.09 -25.45
N VAL A 93 3.29 -9.88 -26.72
CA VAL A 93 4.50 -9.12 -27.05
C VAL A 93 4.29 -7.64 -26.74
N THR A 94 5.17 -7.07 -25.92
CA THR A 94 5.13 -5.67 -25.50
C THR A 94 6.51 -5.05 -25.58
N THR A 95 6.58 -3.80 -26.02
CA THR A 95 7.82 -3.02 -26.01
C THR A 95 7.90 -2.23 -24.71
N VAL A 96 8.72 -2.67 -23.77
CA VAL A 96 8.89 -1.93 -22.50
C VAL A 96 9.90 -0.81 -22.72
N HIS A 97 9.44 0.41 -22.43
CA HIS A 97 10.25 1.62 -22.41
C HIS A 97 10.58 1.94 -20.96
N GLN A 98 11.83 1.70 -20.59
CA GLN A 98 12.47 2.02 -19.31
C GLN A 98 12.16 1.03 -18.16
N THR A 99 13.24 0.46 -17.62
CA THR A 99 13.26 -0.16 -16.30
C THR A 99 12.99 0.95 -15.27
N ARG A 100 12.02 0.74 -14.37
CA ARG A 100 11.80 1.68 -13.27
C ARG A 100 13.08 1.78 -12.41
N PRO A 101 13.39 2.96 -11.86
CA PRO A 101 14.58 3.12 -11.05
C PRO A 101 14.47 2.29 -9.76
N ALA A 102 15.61 1.89 -9.22
CA ALA A 102 15.65 1.27 -7.90
C ALA A 102 15.09 2.22 -6.82
N PRO A 103 14.49 1.69 -5.74
CA PRO A 103 14.01 2.50 -4.63
C PRO A 103 15.18 3.24 -3.99
N LYS A 104 14.94 4.49 -3.59
CA LYS A 104 15.95 5.29 -2.89
C LYS A 104 16.05 4.85 -1.42
N PRO A 105 17.23 4.96 -0.80
CA PRO A 105 17.37 4.71 0.64
C PRO A 105 16.43 5.59 1.47
N LEU A 106 15.97 5.05 2.60
CA LEU A 106 15.21 5.80 3.58
C LEU A 106 16.06 6.94 4.15
N PRO A 107 15.48 8.13 4.34
CA PRO A 107 16.11 9.18 5.13
C PRO A 107 16.41 8.67 6.55
N ALA A 108 17.55 9.06 7.12
CA ALA A 108 18.02 8.57 8.43
C ALA A 108 16.95 8.71 9.54
N ARG A 109 16.25 9.84 9.56
CA ARG A 109 15.16 10.09 10.51
C ARG A 109 13.99 9.11 10.33
N VAL A 110 13.62 8.77 9.11
CA VAL A 110 12.54 7.80 8.83
C VAL A 110 12.98 6.42 9.34
N ALA A 111 14.19 6.00 9.02
CA ALA A 111 14.78 4.74 9.49
C ALA A 111 14.77 4.64 11.03
N GLU A 112 15.18 5.68 11.75
CA GLU A 112 15.13 5.74 13.22
C GLU A 112 13.69 5.64 13.76
N GLN A 113 12.74 6.32 13.12
CA GLN A 113 11.33 6.32 13.52
C GLN A 113 10.60 5.01 13.20
N LEU A 114 11.09 4.20 12.26
CA LEU A 114 10.57 2.86 12.04
C LEU A 114 11.09 1.87 13.11
N GLY A 115 12.34 2.02 13.55
CA GLY A 115 12.96 1.10 14.50
C GLY A 115 13.05 -0.32 13.92
N VAL A 116 12.66 -1.32 14.72
CA VAL A 116 12.47 -2.70 14.21
C VAL A 116 11.08 -2.81 13.60
N TYR A 117 11.02 -3.34 12.38
CA TYR A 117 9.76 -3.47 11.67
C TYR A 117 9.63 -4.83 10.95
N VAL A 118 8.39 -5.17 10.63
CA VAL A 118 7.97 -6.24 9.74
C VAL A 118 7.47 -5.58 8.45
N TYR A 119 7.91 -6.10 7.30
CA TYR A 119 7.59 -5.55 5.99
C TYR A 119 7.14 -6.64 5.03
N ALA A 120 6.43 -6.22 3.98
CA ALA A 120 5.96 -7.07 2.89
C ALA A 120 6.32 -6.46 1.53
N LEU A 121 6.64 -7.32 0.57
CA LEU A 121 6.84 -6.96 -0.83
C LEU A 121 5.68 -7.50 -1.66
N LEU A 122 5.10 -6.62 -2.48
CA LEU A 122 3.90 -6.91 -3.26
C LEU A 122 4.18 -6.73 -4.76
N ASP A 123 3.66 -7.67 -5.56
CA ASP A 123 3.68 -7.58 -7.01
C ASP A 123 2.45 -6.78 -7.49
N PRO A 124 2.63 -5.59 -8.08
CA PRO A 124 1.51 -4.73 -8.48
C PRO A 124 0.65 -5.34 -9.59
N ARG A 125 1.18 -6.31 -10.35
CA ARG A 125 0.47 -6.89 -11.50
C ARG A 125 -0.70 -7.77 -11.10
N ASN A 126 -0.64 -8.38 -9.92
CA ASN A 126 -1.65 -9.31 -9.44
C ASN A 126 -1.99 -9.12 -7.96
N ARG A 127 -1.46 -8.07 -7.33
CA ARG A 127 -1.62 -7.75 -5.91
C ARG A 127 -1.19 -8.87 -4.95
N SER A 128 -0.33 -9.79 -5.39
CA SER A 128 0.16 -10.86 -4.53
C SER A 128 1.31 -10.36 -3.65
N VAL A 129 1.21 -10.57 -2.34
CA VAL A 129 2.36 -10.50 -1.44
C VAL A 129 3.23 -11.73 -1.71
N PHE A 130 4.46 -11.52 -2.17
CA PHE A 130 5.37 -12.62 -2.55
C PHE A 130 6.55 -12.79 -1.59
N TYR A 131 6.75 -11.83 -0.68
CA TYR A 131 7.78 -11.91 0.35
C TYR A 131 7.33 -11.10 1.58
N ALA A 132 7.64 -11.62 2.77
CA ALA A 132 7.49 -10.92 4.04
C ALA A 132 8.73 -11.19 4.89
N GLY A 133 9.21 -10.17 5.59
CA GLY A 133 10.41 -10.25 6.40
C GLY A 133 10.43 -9.23 7.52
N SER A 134 11.50 -9.23 8.31
CA SER A 134 11.74 -8.23 9.34
C SER A 134 13.09 -7.55 9.12
N GLY A 135 13.25 -6.35 9.67
CA GLY A 135 14.48 -5.59 9.50
C GLY A 135 14.51 -4.26 10.21
N ARG A 136 15.64 -3.57 10.04
CA ARG A 136 15.87 -2.18 10.42
C ARG A 136 16.37 -1.36 9.23
N GLY A 137 16.28 -0.04 9.35
CA GLY A 137 16.81 0.88 8.35
C GLY A 137 16.31 0.55 6.94
N ASN A 138 17.24 0.35 6.01
CA ASN A 138 16.96 0.11 4.59
C ASN A 138 16.65 -1.35 4.22
N ARG A 139 16.51 -2.27 5.19
CA ARG A 139 16.36 -3.71 4.93
C ARG A 139 15.20 -4.06 3.98
N VAL A 140 14.10 -3.30 4.04
CA VAL A 140 12.94 -3.42 3.15
C VAL A 140 13.30 -3.36 1.66
N PHE A 141 14.36 -2.63 1.29
CA PHE A 141 14.82 -2.49 -0.10
C PHE A 141 15.91 -3.49 -0.50
N GLY A 142 16.46 -4.26 0.45
CA GLY A 142 17.67 -5.06 0.24
C GLY A 142 17.56 -6.08 -0.90
N HIS A 143 16.44 -6.82 -0.97
CA HIS A 143 16.21 -7.78 -2.05
C HIS A 143 16.08 -7.11 -3.42
N VAL A 144 15.48 -5.91 -3.48
CA VAL A 144 15.33 -5.15 -4.72
C VAL A 144 16.68 -4.61 -5.19
N TRP A 145 17.47 -4.04 -4.28
CA TRP A 145 18.83 -3.60 -4.59
C TRP A 145 19.74 -4.74 -5.04
N ALA A 146 19.62 -5.93 -4.44
CA ALA A 146 20.34 -7.11 -4.89
C ALA A 146 19.90 -7.55 -6.29
N ALA A 147 18.58 -7.55 -6.57
CA ALA A 147 18.03 -7.96 -7.86
C ALA A 147 18.44 -7.03 -9.00
N LEU A 148 18.54 -5.73 -8.73
CA LEU A 148 18.91 -4.65 -9.66
C LEU A 148 20.41 -4.32 -9.67
N GLU A 149 21.22 -5.07 -8.91
CA GLU A 149 22.68 -4.91 -8.84
C GLU A 149 23.15 -3.53 -8.33
N GLU A 150 22.35 -2.90 -7.46
CA GLU A 150 22.58 -1.59 -6.84
C GLU A 150 23.65 -1.67 -5.74
N THR A 151 24.90 -1.86 -6.16
CA THR A 151 26.04 -2.15 -5.29
C THR A 151 26.29 -1.08 -4.22
N GLU A 152 26.09 0.21 -4.55
CA GLU A 152 26.27 1.30 -3.59
C GLU A 152 25.18 1.29 -2.52
N SER A 153 23.91 1.10 -2.91
CA SER A 153 22.79 1.02 -1.98
C SER A 153 22.89 -0.19 -1.05
N LEU A 154 23.38 -1.33 -1.55
CA LEU A 154 23.62 -2.53 -0.72
C LEU A 154 24.61 -2.29 0.43
N ARG A 155 25.55 -1.35 0.28
CA ARG A 155 26.48 -0.97 1.37
C ARG A 155 25.79 -0.22 2.51
N LEU A 156 24.58 0.29 2.29
CA LEU A 156 23.78 1.00 3.29
C LEU A 156 22.92 0.06 4.15
N LEU A 157 22.99 -1.26 3.91
CA LEU A 157 22.30 -2.25 4.73
C LEU A 157 23.06 -2.48 6.04
N GLU A 158 22.38 -2.31 7.16
CA GLU A 158 22.92 -2.57 8.50
C GLU A 158 22.90 -4.06 8.83
N ASP A 159 21.82 -4.74 8.42
CA ASP A 159 21.57 -6.15 8.69
C ASP A 159 22.05 -7.02 7.51
N LYS A 160 22.55 -8.21 7.84
CA LYS A 160 22.90 -9.23 6.83
C LYS A 160 21.64 -9.97 6.38
N GLU A 161 21.69 -10.49 5.16
CA GLU A 161 20.69 -11.45 4.70
C GLU A 161 20.78 -12.72 5.57
N THR A 162 19.63 -13.13 6.11
CA THR A 162 19.49 -14.30 6.98
C THR A 162 18.59 -15.37 6.36
N ASP A 163 17.90 -15.04 5.27
CA ASP A 163 17.04 -15.98 4.57
C ASP A 163 17.85 -17.15 4.00
N HIS A 164 17.18 -18.28 3.86
CA HIS A 164 17.77 -19.42 3.18
C HIS A 164 18.09 -19.05 1.72
N PRO A 165 19.24 -19.47 1.15
CA PRO A 165 19.65 -19.07 -0.20
C PRO A 165 18.60 -19.33 -1.29
N GLU A 166 17.80 -20.38 -1.15
CA GLU A 166 16.71 -20.69 -2.07
C GLU A 166 15.57 -19.66 -2.02
N VAL A 167 15.23 -19.17 -0.82
CA VAL A 167 14.24 -18.11 -0.64
C VAL A 167 14.78 -16.83 -1.27
N THR A 168 16.02 -16.43 -0.96
CA THR A 168 16.66 -15.26 -1.57
C THR A 168 16.67 -15.35 -3.10
N ALA A 169 17.04 -16.50 -3.67
CA ALA A 169 17.06 -16.70 -5.11
C ALA A 169 15.66 -16.64 -5.75
N ALA A 170 14.64 -17.17 -5.08
CA ALA A 170 13.25 -17.07 -5.53
C ALA A 170 12.73 -15.63 -5.50
N THR A 171 13.02 -14.90 -4.41
CA THR A 171 12.66 -13.49 -4.23
C THR A 171 13.31 -12.61 -5.30
N ILE A 172 14.63 -12.74 -5.52
CA ILE A 172 15.36 -12.00 -6.56
C ILE A 172 14.79 -12.27 -7.96
N ARG A 173 14.50 -13.54 -8.28
CA ARG A 173 13.89 -13.91 -9.55
C ARG A 173 12.52 -13.24 -9.73
N ARG A 174 11.68 -13.27 -8.70
CA ARG A 174 10.37 -12.65 -8.72
C ARG A 174 10.46 -11.14 -8.92
N ILE A 175 11.41 -10.47 -8.28
CA ILE A 175 11.66 -9.04 -8.44
C ILE A 175 12.09 -8.71 -9.87
N ARG A 176 13.05 -9.45 -10.43
CA ARG A 176 13.49 -9.26 -11.84
C ARG A 176 12.33 -9.40 -12.80
N ASP A 177 11.50 -10.44 -12.64
CA ASP A 177 10.31 -10.64 -13.46
C ASP A 177 9.32 -9.45 -13.38
N ILE A 178 9.22 -8.77 -12.22
CA ILE A 178 8.39 -7.56 -12.05
C ILE A 178 9.00 -6.38 -12.82
N TYR A 179 10.30 -6.11 -12.66
CA TYR A 179 10.98 -5.00 -13.32
C TYR A 179 11.09 -5.18 -14.84
N ASP A 180 11.33 -6.39 -15.32
CA ASP A 180 11.37 -6.72 -16.75
C ASP A 180 10.01 -6.46 -17.43
N SER A 181 8.92 -6.47 -16.66
CA SER A 181 7.58 -6.13 -17.13
C SER A 181 7.25 -4.63 -17.10
N GLY A 182 8.21 -3.77 -16.74
CA GLY A 182 8.05 -2.32 -16.63
C GLY A 182 7.34 -1.84 -15.35
N HIS A 183 7.17 -2.73 -14.37
CA HIS A 183 6.59 -2.41 -13.06
C HIS A 183 7.70 -2.29 -12.00
N GLU A 184 7.37 -1.77 -10.83
CA GLU A 184 8.24 -1.80 -9.65
C GLU A 184 7.59 -2.59 -8.53
N VAL A 185 8.41 -3.11 -7.62
CA VAL A 185 7.93 -3.79 -6.42
C VAL A 185 7.33 -2.75 -5.47
N GLU A 186 6.14 -3.01 -4.96
CA GLU A 186 5.55 -2.20 -3.90
C GLU A 186 6.07 -2.65 -2.53
N HIS A 187 6.39 -1.68 -1.68
CA HIS A 187 6.99 -1.92 -0.37
C HIS A 187 6.03 -1.45 0.72
N TYR A 188 5.72 -2.34 1.65
CA TYR A 188 4.81 -2.07 2.75
C TYR A 188 5.48 -2.34 4.10
N ILE A 189 5.31 -1.42 5.04
CA ILE A 189 5.57 -1.67 6.44
C ILE A 189 4.27 -2.15 7.07
N VAL A 190 4.30 -3.33 7.64
CA VAL A 190 3.12 -4.00 8.18
C VAL A 190 3.00 -3.76 9.68
N GLN A 191 4.14 -3.73 10.37
CA GLN A 191 4.24 -3.35 11.77
C GLN A 191 5.61 -2.73 12.01
N HIS A 192 5.70 -1.69 12.83
CA HIS A 192 6.98 -1.04 13.16
C HIS A 192 7.06 -0.71 14.66
N GLN A 193 8.23 -0.26 15.12
CA GLN A 193 8.53 -0.05 16.54
C GLN A 193 8.33 -1.32 17.41
N VAL A 194 8.63 -2.49 16.83
CA VAL A 194 8.55 -3.77 17.55
C VAL A 194 9.66 -3.82 18.61
N SER A 195 9.27 -4.03 19.87
CA SER A 195 10.20 -4.10 21.00
C SER A 195 10.19 -5.49 21.62
N ALA A 196 11.37 -6.10 21.77
CA ALA A 196 11.54 -7.41 22.38
C ALA A 196 11.62 -7.38 23.92
N ALA A 197 11.30 -6.25 24.55
CA ALA A 197 11.40 -6.08 26.00
C ALA A 197 10.18 -6.60 26.78
N ASP A 198 9.09 -6.93 26.08
CA ASP A 198 7.79 -7.26 26.65
C ASP A 198 7.10 -8.31 25.75
N ASP A 199 6.91 -9.52 26.28
CA ASP A 199 6.37 -10.66 25.53
C ASP A 199 4.94 -10.41 25.05
N ASP A 200 4.11 -9.78 25.87
CA ASP A 200 2.71 -9.47 25.52
C ASP A 200 2.65 -8.44 24.38
N ARG A 201 3.47 -7.39 24.46
CA ARG A 201 3.58 -6.40 23.37
C ARG A 201 4.15 -7.00 22.09
N THR A 202 5.07 -7.96 22.22
CA THR A 202 5.61 -8.67 21.07
C THR A 202 4.50 -9.50 20.41
N ALA A 203 3.70 -10.21 21.20
CA ALA A 203 2.56 -10.98 20.69
C ALA A 203 1.51 -10.08 20.02
N GLU A 204 1.18 -8.92 20.61
CA GLU A 204 0.29 -7.92 20.00
C GLU A 204 0.85 -7.41 18.66
N GLY A 205 2.15 -7.11 18.60
CA GLY A 205 2.82 -6.68 17.36
C GLY A 205 2.77 -7.74 16.26
N ILE A 206 2.96 -9.03 16.63
CA ILE A 206 2.83 -10.15 15.70
C ILE A 206 1.39 -10.25 15.17
N ALA A 207 0.40 -10.16 16.05
CA ALA A 207 -1.01 -10.19 15.66
C ALA A 207 -1.36 -9.03 14.71
N GLY A 208 -0.86 -7.82 15.00
CA GLY A 208 -0.99 -6.66 14.12
C GLY A 208 -0.36 -6.87 12.75
N ALA A 209 0.85 -7.44 12.71
CA ALA A 209 1.52 -7.74 11.44
C ALA A 209 0.73 -8.78 10.62
N LEU A 210 0.17 -9.81 11.27
CA LEU A 210 -0.65 -10.81 10.58
C LEU A 210 -1.90 -10.16 9.96
N VAL A 211 -2.60 -9.31 10.72
CA VAL A 211 -3.77 -8.56 10.24
C VAL A 211 -3.38 -7.65 9.07
N GLY A 212 -2.25 -6.94 9.16
CA GLY A 212 -1.79 -6.04 8.11
C GLY A 212 -1.49 -6.76 6.79
N VAL A 213 -0.79 -7.91 6.82
CA VAL A 213 -0.52 -8.70 5.60
C VAL A 213 -1.80 -9.28 5.02
N LEU A 214 -2.67 -9.86 5.86
CA LEU A 214 -3.93 -10.42 5.40
C LEU A 214 -4.84 -9.33 4.79
N GLY A 215 -4.82 -8.13 5.36
CA GLY A 215 -5.55 -6.98 4.83
C GLY A 215 -5.03 -6.48 3.48
N LEU A 216 -3.73 -6.67 3.15
CA LEU A 216 -3.19 -6.29 1.84
C LEU A 216 -3.72 -7.17 0.70
N ILE A 217 -3.94 -8.46 0.99
CA ILE A 217 -4.39 -9.46 0.00
C ILE A 217 -5.92 -9.61 -0.02
N GLU A 218 -6.61 -9.00 0.93
CA GLU A 218 -8.06 -9.02 0.99
C GLU A 218 -8.66 -8.20 -0.16
N ALA A 219 -9.76 -8.70 -0.73
CA ALA A 219 -10.48 -7.96 -1.75
C ALA A 219 -11.13 -6.72 -1.12
N GLU A 220 -11.07 -5.58 -1.82
CA GLU A 220 -11.78 -4.38 -1.39
C GLU A 220 -13.30 -4.61 -1.51
N THR A 221 -13.94 -4.85 -0.36
CA THR A 221 -15.39 -5.02 -0.23
C THR A 221 -15.93 -4.05 0.82
N ASP A 222 -17.21 -3.68 0.73
CA ASP A 222 -17.86 -2.79 1.72
C ASP A 222 -17.82 -3.36 3.14
N THR A 223 -17.72 -4.68 3.26
CA THR A 223 -17.53 -5.41 4.52
C THR A 223 -16.26 -6.23 4.46
N PRO A 224 -15.23 -5.93 5.26
CA PRO A 224 -14.06 -6.79 5.38
C PRO A 224 -14.45 -8.18 5.89
N GLY A 225 -13.95 -9.23 5.24
CA GLY A 225 -13.94 -10.59 5.74
C GLY A 225 -13.06 -10.78 6.98
N LEU A 226 -11.96 -10.03 7.11
CA LEU A 226 -11.16 -10.03 8.33
C LEU A 226 -11.82 -9.13 9.39
N THR A 227 -12.38 -9.74 10.44
CA THR A 227 -13.14 -9.00 11.47
C THR A 227 -12.28 -8.02 12.26
N ASN A 228 -10.97 -8.23 12.33
CA ASN A 228 -10.01 -7.29 12.92
C ASN A 228 -9.91 -5.96 12.15
N LEU A 229 -10.36 -5.93 10.89
CA LEU A 229 -10.45 -4.73 10.07
C LEU A 229 -11.83 -4.06 10.18
N ALA A 230 -12.76 -4.63 10.95
CA ALA A 230 -14.04 -4.01 11.22
C ALA A 230 -13.85 -2.75 12.08
N GLY A 231 -14.32 -1.61 11.58
CA GLY A 231 -14.14 -0.31 12.23
C GLY A 231 -12.87 0.42 11.80
N ASP A 232 -12.50 1.44 12.57
CA ASP A 232 -11.48 2.43 12.19
C ASP A 232 -10.06 2.05 12.67
N ALA A 233 -9.75 0.76 12.64
CA ALA A 233 -8.46 0.19 13.08
C ALA A 233 -7.35 0.42 12.03
N LEU A 234 -7.14 1.69 11.68
CA LEU A 234 -6.09 2.13 10.75
C LEU A 234 -4.69 1.71 11.22
N GLU A 235 -4.49 1.62 12.54
CA GLU A 235 -3.23 1.16 13.16
C GLU A 235 -2.85 -0.29 12.82
N LEU A 236 -3.80 -1.11 12.39
CA LEU A 236 -3.56 -2.52 12.03
C LEU A 236 -3.36 -2.73 10.52
N ARG A 237 -3.42 -1.65 9.72
CA ARG A 237 -3.26 -1.75 8.26
C ARG A 237 -1.81 -1.52 7.87
N ALA A 238 -1.32 -2.35 6.95
CA ALA A 238 -0.01 -2.13 6.36
C ALA A 238 0.03 -0.79 5.63
N ALA A 239 1.10 -0.02 5.85
CA ALA A 239 1.31 1.29 5.25
C ALA A 239 2.37 1.21 4.13
N PRO A 240 2.14 1.83 2.97
CA PRO A 240 3.19 1.99 1.96
C PRO A 240 4.40 2.72 2.56
N VAL A 241 5.61 2.27 2.21
CA VAL A 241 6.84 2.89 2.70
C VAL A 241 6.90 4.38 2.35
N ASP A 242 6.46 4.76 1.15
CA ASP A 242 6.47 6.16 0.70
C ASP A 242 5.57 7.06 1.56
N ASP A 243 4.43 6.55 2.02
CA ASP A 243 3.52 7.29 2.91
C ASP A 243 4.16 7.52 4.27
N LEU A 244 4.89 6.53 4.80
CA LEU A 244 5.64 6.65 6.05
C LEU A 244 6.84 7.59 5.91
N VAL A 245 7.52 7.59 4.77
CA VAL A 245 8.57 8.56 4.46
C VAL A 245 7.99 9.97 4.52
N LEU A 246 6.90 10.23 3.80
CA LEU A 246 6.21 11.52 3.82
C LEU A 246 5.79 11.92 5.24
N GLN A 247 5.28 10.97 6.03
CA GLN A 247 4.86 11.21 7.41
C GLN A 247 6.04 11.57 8.33
N TYR A 248 7.15 10.83 8.25
CA TYR A 248 8.27 11.01 9.17
C TYR A 248 9.26 12.09 8.76
N GLU A 249 9.37 12.38 7.46
CA GLU A 249 10.11 13.54 6.94
C GLU A 249 9.43 14.86 7.26
N ALA A 250 8.10 14.87 7.45
CA ALA A 250 7.39 16.07 7.83
C ALA A 250 8.05 16.75 9.05
N GLU A 251 8.34 18.04 8.91
CA GLU A 251 8.93 18.83 9.98
C GLU A 251 8.07 18.71 11.24
N PRO A 252 8.65 18.52 12.44
CA PRO A 252 7.86 18.55 13.66
C PRO A 252 7.13 19.88 13.76
N VAL A 253 5.91 19.87 14.29
CA VAL A 253 5.22 21.12 14.62
C VAL A 253 6.13 21.97 15.54
N PRO A 254 6.16 23.30 15.33
CA PRO A 254 6.76 24.20 16.32
C PRO A 254 5.96 24.11 17.63
N ASN A 255 6.36 24.88 18.66
CA ASN A 255 5.61 24.90 19.91
C ASN A 255 4.13 25.21 19.64
N LEU A 256 3.26 24.30 20.08
CA LEU A 256 1.82 24.44 19.91
C LEU A 256 1.33 25.69 20.66
N PRO A 257 0.31 26.38 20.14
CA PRO A 257 -0.32 27.49 20.86
C PRO A 257 -0.89 26.99 22.19
N THR A 258 -0.76 27.80 23.25
CA THR A 258 -1.39 27.54 24.54
C THR A 258 -2.33 28.68 24.85
N PRO A 259 -3.65 28.47 24.95
CA PRO A 259 -4.37 27.19 24.81
C PRO A 259 -4.61 26.78 23.35
N CYS A 260 -4.67 25.48 23.06
CA CYS A 260 -5.22 24.91 21.82
C CYS A 260 -5.98 23.59 22.07
N PHE A 261 -6.78 23.20 21.08
CA PHE A 261 -7.53 21.94 21.08
C PHE A 261 -7.13 21.13 19.84
N LEU A 262 -6.69 19.89 20.03
CA LEU A 262 -6.29 19.02 18.94
C LEU A 262 -7.38 17.98 18.70
N VAL A 263 -7.72 17.74 17.43
CA VAL A 263 -8.67 16.71 17.03
C VAL A 263 -8.08 15.84 15.94
N GLU A 264 -8.16 14.53 16.15
CA GLU A 264 -7.72 13.51 15.21
C GLU A 264 -8.88 13.16 14.28
N VAL A 265 -8.74 13.53 13.00
CA VAL A 265 -9.76 13.32 11.98
C VAL A 265 -9.20 12.37 10.93
N LYS A 266 -9.35 11.07 11.15
CA LYS A 266 -8.76 10.03 10.29
C LYS A 266 -9.11 10.18 8.80
N GLY A 267 -10.37 10.53 8.48
CA GLY A 267 -10.81 10.77 7.11
C GLY A 267 -10.07 11.91 6.39
N ALA A 268 -9.44 12.83 7.12
CA ALA A 268 -8.65 13.92 6.55
C ALA A 268 -7.30 13.46 5.96
N ALA A 269 -6.92 12.18 6.15
CA ALA A 269 -5.78 11.56 5.47
C ALA A 269 -6.10 11.16 4.01
N LYS A 270 -7.39 11.06 3.64
CA LYS A 270 -7.79 10.57 2.32
C LYS A 270 -7.22 11.44 1.20
N ARG A 271 -6.59 10.80 0.21
CA ARG A 271 -6.04 11.48 -0.96
C ARG A 271 -7.14 12.23 -1.70
N GLY A 272 -6.92 13.53 -1.92
CA GLY A 272 -7.89 14.41 -2.60
C GLY A 272 -8.99 14.98 -1.71
N ALA A 273 -8.94 14.78 -0.39
CA ALA A 273 -9.87 15.44 0.54
C ALA A 273 -9.80 16.96 0.39
N THR A 274 -10.96 17.58 0.15
CA THR A 274 -11.10 19.02 -0.02
C THR A 274 -11.11 19.72 1.35
N PRO A 275 -10.76 21.02 1.42
CA PRO A 275 -10.84 21.79 2.67
C PRO A 275 -12.24 21.75 3.31
N ASP A 276 -13.30 21.77 2.51
CA ASP A 276 -14.69 21.70 2.98
C ASP A 276 -15.02 20.34 3.61
N GLU A 277 -14.55 19.23 3.01
CA GLU A 277 -14.69 17.89 3.59
C GLU A 277 -13.92 17.77 4.91
N ILE A 278 -12.68 18.28 4.96
CA ILE A 278 -11.87 18.29 6.18
C ILE A 278 -12.57 19.09 7.28
N TYR A 279 -13.13 20.26 6.96
CA TYR A 279 -13.90 21.05 7.91
C TYR A 279 -15.15 20.32 8.39
N ALA A 280 -15.93 19.71 7.49
CA ALA A 280 -17.13 18.97 7.84
C ALA A 280 -16.83 17.80 8.79
N MET A 281 -15.73 17.08 8.57
CA MET A 281 -15.26 16.01 9.46
C MET A 281 -14.70 16.54 10.78
N ALA A 282 -13.94 17.63 10.75
CA ALA A 282 -13.43 18.29 11.95
C ALA A 282 -14.56 18.81 12.84
N ARG A 283 -15.70 19.19 12.25
CA ARG A 283 -16.86 19.72 12.95
C ARG A 283 -17.83 18.64 13.43
N GLN A 284 -17.36 17.41 13.65
CA GLN A 284 -18.16 16.36 14.28
C GLN A 284 -18.28 16.60 15.80
N SER A 285 -18.26 15.53 16.60
CA SER A 285 -18.65 15.55 18.01
C SER A 285 -17.45 15.19 18.88
N TRP A 286 -16.95 16.15 19.67
CA TRP A 286 -15.73 15.99 20.47
C TRP A 286 -15.97 16.19 21.95
N ALA A 287 -15.16 15.55 22.79
CA ALA A 287 -15.16 15.73 24.24
C ALA A 287 -14.46 17.04 24.64
N ALA A 288 -14.99 18.19 24.20
CA ALA A 288 -14.47 19.50 24.57
C ALA A 288 -14.97 19.90 25.96
N GLY A 289 -14.08 19.94 26.96
CA GLY A 289 -14.39 20.36 28.33
C GLY A 289 -14.69 21.87 28.45
N ASN A 290 -15.15 22.31 29.63
CA ASN A 290 -15.59 23.70 29.83
C ASN A 290 -14.47 24.72 29.53
N ALA A 291 -13.25 24.45 29.98
CA ALA A 291 -12.10 25.31 29.75
C ALA A 291 -11.76 25.53 28.27
N VAL A 292 -11.97 24.52 27.42
CA VAL A 292 -11.81 24.67 25.94
C VAL A 292 -12.92 25.55 25.38
N ARG A 293 -14.17 25.31 25.80
CA ARG A 293 -15.34 26.00 25.24
C ARG A 293 -15.45 27.47 25.66
N GLU A 294 -15.01 27.81 26.87
CA GLU A 294 -14.99 29.18 27.39
C GLU A 294 -13.80 30.00 26.88
N THR A 295 -12.81 29.35 26.26
CA THR A 295 -11.70 30.04 25.61
C THR A 295 -12.14 30.62 24.27
N ALA A 296 -12.25 31.95 24.21
CA ALA A 296 -12.62 32.65 22.98
C ALA A 296 -11.59 32.40 21.87
N LYS A 297 -12.08 32.04 20.67
CA LYS A 297 -11.26 31.82 19.47
C LYS A 297 -10.10 30.84 19.69
N ILE A 298 -10.33 29.79 20.49
CA ILE A 298 -9.33 28.74 20.69
C ILE A 298 -8.94 28.10 19.35
N PRO A 299 -7.64 27.95 19.04
CA PRO A 299 -7.18 27.20 17.90
C PRO A 299 -7.60 25.72 18.00
N VAL A 300 -8.24 25.22 16.95
CA VAL A 300 -8.54 23.81 16.75
C VAL A 300 -7.59 23.27 15.68
N ILE A 301 -6.65 22.43 16.08
CA ILE A 301 -5.64 21.83 15.19
C ILE A 301 -6.14 20.45 14.79
N VAL A 302 -6.41 20.28 13.50
CA VAL A 302 -6.89 19.02 12.93
C VAL A 302 -5.71 18.24 12.39
N PHE A 303 -5.55 17.00 12.84
CA PHE A 303 -4.48 16.13 12.37
C PHE A 303 -5.01 14.74 11.98
N ALA A 304 -4.28 14.07 11.10
CA ALA A 304 -4.50 12.69 10.70
C ALA A 304 -3.12 12.07 10.41
N ASP A 305 -2.90 10.83 10.84
CA ASP A 305 -1.60 10.15 10.76
C ASP A 305 -0.47 11.01 11.33
N ASN A 306 -0.69 11.64 12.49
CA ASN A 306 0.28 12.56 13.10
C ASN A 306 0.64 13.79 12.25
N ILE A 307 -0.05 14.09 11.14
CA ILE A 307 0.22 15.28 10.33
C ILE A 307 -0.95 16.24 10.45
N VAL A 308 -0.65 17.51 10.73
CA VAL A 308 -1.66 18.56 10.75
C VAL A 308 -2.20 18.79 9.35
N ARG A 309 -3.52 18.66 9.19
CA ARG A 309 -4.25 18.79 7.92
C ARG A 309 -4.90 20.16 7.76
N ALA A 310 -5.40 20.74 8.86
CA ALA A 310 -6.04 22.06 8.86
C ALA A 310 -5.97 22.70 10.26
N VAL A 311 -6.14 24.02 10.33
CA VAL A 311 -6.27 24.74 11.60
C VAL A 311 -7.45 25.70 11.53
N TYR A 312 -8.31 25.63 12.53
CA TYR A 312 -9.51 26.47 12.64
C TYR A 312 -9.49 27.32 13.92
N ARG A 313 -10.24 28.41 13.93
CA ARG A 313 -10.58 29.18 15.13
C ARG A 313 -12.01 28.87 15.55
N ALA A 314 -12.18 28.23 16.70
CA ALA A 314 -13.52 27.98 17.22
C ALA A 314 -14.16 29.28 17.73
N GLU A 315 -15.25 29.69 17.09
CA GLU A 315 -16.05 30.88 17.42
C GLU A 315 -17.21 30.55 18.37
N SER A 316 -17.80 29.36 18.24
CA SER A 316 -18.89 28.90 19.11
C SER A 316 -18.89 27.39 19.27
N TRP A 317 -19.62 26.90 20.28
CA TRP A 317 -19.77 25.48 20.57
C TRP A 317 -21.25 25.15 20.75
N ALA A 318 -21.70 24.07 20.13
CA ALA A 318 -23.05 23.53 20.26
C ALA A 318 -22.99 22.10 20.82
N MET A 319 -23.91 21.78 21.72
CA MET A 319 -24.04 20.41 22.24
C MET A 319 -24.51 19.50 21.10
N ALA A 320 -23.78 18.42 20.83
CA ALA A 320 -24.10 17.48 19.76
C ALA A 320 -24.84 16.25 20.30
N SER A 321 -24.29 15.61 21.34
CA SER A 321 -24.91 14.47 22.01
C SER A 321 -24.45 14.37 23.46
N ARG A 322 -25.21 13.63 24.26
CA ARG A 322 -24.88 13.36 25.66
C ARG A 322 -25.01 11.86 25.91
N THR A 323 -23.91 11.27 26.33
CA THR A 323 -23.88 9.92 26.92
C THR A 323 -23.95 10.02 28.44
N THR A 324 -24.08 8.90 29.15
CA THR A 324 -24.10 8.86 30.62
C THR A 324 -22.87 9.55 31.24
N ASP A 325 -21.71 9.43 30.60
CA ASP A 325 -20.43 9.89 31.16
C ASP A 325 -19.83 11.11 30.43
N THR A 326 -20.20 11.37 29.17
CA THR A 326 -19.59 12.45 28.38
C THR A 326 -20.61 13.22 27.56
N THR A 327 -20.44 14.55 27.54
CA THR A 327 -21.18 15.42 26.61
C THR A 327 -20.25 15.78 25.47
N LEU A 328 -20.68 15.48 24.24
CA LEU A 328 -19.93 15.79 23.03
C LEU A 328 -20.41 17.12 22.45
N TRP A 329 -19.45 17.87 21.93
CA TRP A 329 -19.64 19.22 21.44
C TRP A 329 -19.13 19.35 20.02
N ARG A 330 -19.84 20.17 19.26
CA ARG A 330 -19.51 20.56 17.91
C ARG A 330 -19.08 22.03 17.93
N PHE A 331 -17.88 22.34 17.46
CA PHE A 331 -17.49 23.74 17.29
C PHE A 331 -18.11 24.34 16.02
N THR A 332 -18.18 25.65 15.93
CA THR A 332 -18.32 26.43 14.70
C THR A 332 -17.10 27.31 14.61
N GLY A 333 -16.48 27.41 13.45
CA GLY A 333 -15.29 28.24 13.29
C GLY A 333 -14.90 28.48 11.85
N THR A 334 -13.89 29.32 11.66
CA THR A 334 -13.29 29.62 10.35
C THR A 334 -11.85 29.12 10.30
N ALA A 335 -11.30 28.92 9.10
CA ALA A 335 -9.88 28.60 8.95
C ALA A 335 -9.00 29.70 9.55
N ASP A 336 -7.81 29.33 10.03
CA ASP A 336 -6.77 30.25 10.51
C ASP A 336 -5.55 30.19 9.58
N PRO A 337 -5.48 31.05 8.55
CA PRO A 337 -4.38 31.01 7.58
C PRO A 337 -3.00 31.21 8.20
N GLU A 338 -2.89 31.97 9.30
CA GLU A 338 -1.61 32.25 9.95
C GLU A 338 -1.08 31.02 10.69
N LEU A 339 -1.94 30.30 11.39
CA LEU A 339 -1.57 29.03 12.01
C LEU A 339 -1.46 27.92 10.97
N GLU A 340 -2.27 27.91 9.92
CA GLU A 340 -2.15 26.91 8.86
C GLU A 340 -0.78 26.97 8.20
N ALA A 341 -0.29 28.17 7.86
CA ALA A 341 1.06 28.36 7.33
C ALA A 341 2.16 27.84 8.27
N GLN A 342 1.91 27.85 9.58
CA GLN A 342 2.87 27.41 10.59
C GLN A 342 2.79 25.93 10.93
N PHE A 343 1.63 25.30 10.82
CA PHE A 343 1.38 23.96 11.34
C PHE A 343 0.98 22.94 10.28
N VAL A 344 0.28 23.32 9.22
CA VAL A 344 -0.19 22.35 8.19
C VAL A 344 1.00 21.65 7.53
N LYS A 345 0.84 20.35 7.24
CA LYS A 345 1.89 19.42 6.78
C LYS A 345 3.01 19.15 7.79
N LYS A 346 2.97 19.73 8.99
CA LYS A 346 3.93 19.40 10.05
C LYS A 346 3.44 18.25 10.91
N ARG A 347 4.39 17.51 11.47
CA ARG A 347 4.16 16.34 12.30
C ARG A 347 3.88 16.72 13.75
N VAL A 348 2.73 16.34 14.27
CA VAL A 348 2.32 16.45 15.67
C VAL A 348 2.34 15.08 16.32
N THR A 349 2.94 14.97 17.50
CA THR A 349 3.09 13.71 18.25
C THR A 349 2.58 13.87 19.69
N PRO A 350 2.18 12.77 20.38
CA PRO A 350 1.58 12.85 21.71
C PRO A 350 2.46 13.57 22.75
N ASP A 351 3.77 13.43 22.65
CA ASP A 351 4.73 14.05 23.56
C ASP A 351 4.70 15.59 23.51
N ARG A 352 4.28 16.17 22.38
CA ARG A 352 4.14 17.63 22.21
C ARG A 352 3.06 18.24 23.09
N VAL A 353 2.10 17.42 23.51
CA VAL A 353 1.02 17.77 24.43
C VAL A 353 1.17 17.09 25.79
N GLY A 354 2.33 16.48 26.07
CA GLY A 354 2.63 15.82 27.34
C GLY A 354 1.99 14.44 27.51
N LEU A 355 1.58 13.78 26.42
CA LEU A 355 0.98 12.45 26.43
C LEU A 355 1.98 11.37 25.98
N LYS A 356 1.77 10.13 26.44
CA LYS A 356 2.52 8.96 25.96
C LYS A 356 1.95 8.35 24.67
N LYS A 357 0.64 8.45 24.48
CA LYS A 357 -0.11 7.96 23.30
C LYS A 357 -1.33 8.86 23.06
N TRP A 358 -1.86 8.87 21.84
CA TRP A 358 -3.12 9.56 21.56
C TRP A 358 -4.28 8.89 22.30
N PRO A 359 -5.26 9.67 22.80
CA PRO A 359 -6.43 9.10 23.45
C PRO A 359 -7.39 8.53 22.42
N THR A 360 -8.08 7.44 22.78
CA THR A 360 -9.00 6.72 21.89
C THR A 360 -10.19 7.56 21.42
N ASN A 361 -10.51 8.64 22.14
CA ASN A 361 -11.58 9.58 21.77
C ASN A 361 -11.15 10.60 20.69
N GLY A 362 -9.89 10.59 20.25
CA GLY A 362 -9.37 11.44 19.19
C GLY A 362 -9.32 12.93 19.52
N SER A 363 -9.46 13.35 20.79
CA SER A 363 -9.43 14.78 21.15
C SER A 363 -8.53 15.07 22.34
N VAL A 364 -7.73 16.14 22.25
CA VAL A 364 -6.78 16.55 23.29
C VAL A 364 -6.91 18.04 23.58
N SER A 365 -7.02 18.39 24.85
CA SER A 365 -6.99 19.78 25.32
C SER A 365 -5.58 20.16 25.78
N HIS A 366 -4.94 21.11 25.10
CA HIS A 366 -3.63 21.63 25.49
C HIS A 366 -3.79 23.05 26.06
N LEU A 367 -4.10 23.13 27.36
CA LEU A 367 -4.54 24.38 28.00
C LEU A 367 -3.43 25.12 28.75
N THR A 368 -2.36 24.43 29.15
CA THR A 368 -1.27 25.02 29.93
C THR A 368 0.09 24.44 29.53
N HIS A 369 1.17 25.19 29.77
CA HIS A 369 2.55 24.71 29.60
C HIS A 369 3.00 23.77 30.73
N ALA A 370 2.19 23.59 31.77
CA ALA A 370 2.53 22.75 32.91
C ALA A 370 2.42 21.28 32.52
N ARG A 371 3.55 20.56 32.55
CA ARG A 371 3.55 19.09 32.44
C ARG A 371 2.71 18.53 33.59
N PRO A 372 1.67 17.72 33.34
CA PRO A 372 0.98 17.04 34.43
C PRO A 372 1.96 16.09 35.12
N GLY A 373 2.19 16.30 36.42
CA GLY A 373 2.75 15.35 37.39
C GLY A 373 3.98 14.54 36.95
N ARG A 374 5.15 14.95 37.43
CA ARG A 374 6.33 14.08 37.49
C ARG A 374 6.15 13.00 38.54
#